data_AF-A0A1M6PLV8-F1
#
_entry.id   AF-A0A1M6PLV8-F1
#
_cell.length_a   1.000
_cell.length_b   1.000
_cell.length_c   1.000
_cell.angle_alpha   90.00
_cell.angle_beta   90.00
_cell.angle_gamma   90.00
#
_symmetry.space_group_name_H-M   'P 1'
#
loop_
_entity.id
_entity.type
_entity.pdbx_description
1 polymer ?
#
loop_
_entity_poly.entity_id
_entity_poly.type
_entity_poly.pdbx_seq_one_letter_code
_entity_poly.pdbx_strand_id
1 'polypeptide(L)'
;MKRLLLLTALVLLVFVSYRYFFAGVRKQTFQRAVAGLQTPVTIQELPDHLITIQAATLKDALAALGYVHGRWHSWPLLLWRQAALGRQAEWFGPPLVPLDSLIHALLLPHQAQRAYERLSRNAQAYLKAYAHGLQTALQERAVRLRDELVLLGITAEPWLPWHSLAIERLMALLMLPDALKTALPVLSALQSWLHLHGFQHSMAWTRLLPDSSLQLTMRYVYGDLALPFFQEVLIALPHDTLRLVTIPGTLIFLAGQTRHQAWYLLPTARPATLEVQARTALALRSVLARFRLPGGDERLLHRQLDGDALVITELAPDTVRLLRWTGLTPVTDLPAWLALLSDTTASFHLFAGHGLLLTANGQWHLLGQPSVVESLTDGILIGQTDWHRWIAQRLRTLPPHPTPLNDTVSLWAQQQLATLLPVLDTMTFTDTLTREAYTLLRNWNASYDAASIGATIFDYWLHQYQQQTGTLPSSRAFSATSAQRLHTAFRKAVDMLALRLGPDLNLWRWERAHPRHLAFPAWSHLPHLPAASRYAPLQLPGEGHPSTIQWGVSSLLQELPAPAHWEGWMRFPQPTAFYVRRLWPRVNRFLARYQLSTQPSTSALQLAPPLRTFHLRPRKAHPLR
;
A
#
# COMPACT_ATOMS: atom_id res chain seq x y z
N MET A 1 52.70 18.96 23.75
CA MET A 1 51.29 19.43 23.71
C MET A 1 50.44 18.75 22.61
N LYS A 2 50.80 18.79 21.32
CA LYS A 2 49.98 18.18 20.24
C LYS A 2 49.67 16.67 20.40
N ARG A 3 50.66 15.86 20.83
CA ARG A 3 50.46 14.43 21.10
C ARG A 3 49.52 14.15 22.27
N LEU A 4 49.55 14.99 23.30
CA LEU A 4 48.68 14.87 24.47
C LEU A 4 47.22 15.21 24.12
N LEU A 5 47.01 16.23 23.27
CA LEU A 5 45.70 16.62 22.72
C LEU A 5 45.09 15.53 21.82
N LEU A 6 45.90 14.91 20.97
CA LEU A 6 45.47 13.80 20.12
C LEU A 6 45.07 12.55 20.94
N LEU A 7 45.85 12.22 21.97
CA LEU A 7 45.52 11.13 22.89
C LEU A 7 44.25 11.41 23.68
N THR A 8 44.06 12.63 24.19
CA THR A 8 42.82 13.01 24.88
C THR A 8 41.62 12.99 23.95
N ALA A 9 41.74 13.49 22.72
CA ALA A 9 40.67 13.42 21.72
C ALA A 9 40.31 11.98 21.35
N LEU A 10 41.31 11.10 21.19
CA LEU A 10 41.08 9.67 20.90
C LEU A 10 40.41 8.96 22.08
N VAL A 11 40.85 9.22 23.31
CA VAL A 11 40.23 8.65 24.52
C VAL A 11 38.81 9.16 24.68
N LEU A 12 38.54 10.45 24.41
CA LEU A 12 37.19 11.00 24.39
C LEU A 12 36.33 10.34 23.31
N LEU A 13 36.86 10.15 22.10
CA LEU A 13 36.15 9.47 21.02
C LEU A 13 35.81 8.04 21.42
N VAL A 14 36.78 7.27 21.91
CA VAL A 14 36.56 5.89 22.38
C VAL A 14 35.61 5.86 23.56
N PHE A 15 35.68 6.80 24.50
CA PHE A 15 34.76 6.88 25.62
C PHE A 15 33.35 7.24 25.18
N VAL A 16 33.18 8.15 24.22
CA VAL A 16 31.88 8.50 23.62
C VAL A 16 31.33 7.31 22.82
N SER A 17 32.15 6.64 22.01
CA SER A 17 31.78 5.42 21.28
C SER A 17 31.42 4.28 22.23
N TYR A 18 32.18 4.07 23.29
CA TYR A 18 31.90 3.09 24.34
C TYR A 18 30.62 3.46 25.09
N ARG A 19 30.43 4.73 25.47
CA ARG A 19 29.20 5.23 26.09
C ARG A 19 27.99 5.10 25.17
N TYR A 20 28.16 5.25 23.87
CA TYR A 20 27.11 5.09 22.86
C TYR A 20 26.77 3.62 22.63
N PHE A 21 27.78 2.74 22.61
CA PHE A 21 27.63 1.30 22.38
C PHE A 21 27.15 0.54 23.64
N PHE A 22 27.64 0.94 24.82
CA PHE A 22 27.36 0.34 26.13
C PHE A 22 26.45 1.20 27.03
N ALA A 23 25.93 2.33 26.57
CA ALA A 23 24.60 2.76 27.04
C ALA A 23 23.61 1.72 26.52
N GLY A 24 23.62 0.55 27.15
CA GLY A 24 22.65 -0.51 26.92
C GLY A 24 21.27 0.12 26.91
N VAL A 25 20.43 -0.40 26.02
CA VAL A 25 19.02 -0.02 25.85
C VAL A 25 18.36 -0.02 27.23
N ARG A 26 18.40 1.13 27.93
CA ARG A 26 17.60 1.31 29.14
C ARG A 26 16.19 1.08 28.67
N LYS A 27 15.49 0.10 29.24
CA LYS A 27 14.06 -0.10 28.99
C LYS A 27 13.37 1.23 29.28
N GLN A 28 13.02 1.97 28.23
CA GLN A 28 12.40 3.27 28.35
C GLN A 28 10.92 3.03 28.60
N THR A 29 10.49 3.32 29.82
CA THR A 29 9.08 3.26 30.21
C THR A 29 8.49 4.66 30.11
N PHE A 30 7.44 4.81 29.31
CA PHE A 30 6.71 6.05 29.16
C PHE A 30 5.33 5.93 29.78
N GLN A 31 4.84 6.96 30.45
CA GLN A 31 3.46 7.01 30.97
C GLN A 31 2.71 8.17 30.30
N ARG A 32 1.47 7.90 29.87
CA ARG A 32 0.59 8.89 29.24
C ARG A 32 -0.84 8.76 29.73
N ALA A 33 -1.49 9.89 29.93
CA ALA A 33 -2.91 9.94 30.27
C ALA A 33 -3.73 10.11 28.99
N VAL A 34 -4.68 9.20 28.75
CA VAL A 34 -5.57 9.25 27.58
C VAL A 34 -7.00 9.49 28.06
N ALA A 35 -7.70 10.43 27.40
CA ALA A 35 -9.08 10.75 27.73
C ALA A 35 -10.02 9.61 27.34
N GLY A 36 -10.95 9.24 28.24
CA GLY A 36 -11.95 8.21 27.98
C GLY A 36 -11.45 6.77 28.06
N LEU A 37 -10.18 6.55 28.41
CA LEU A 37 -9.63 5.22 28.74
C LEU A 37 -10.21 4.74 30.08
N GLN A 38 -10.71 3.52 30.15
CA GLN A 38 -11.33 2.96 31.35
C GLN A 38 -10.31 2.21 32.21
N THR A 39 -9.50 1.37 31.58
CA THR A 39 -8.46 0.58 32.24
C THR A 39 -7.07 0.92 31.69
N PRO A 40 -6.00 0.77 32.49
CA PRO A 40 -4.65 0.94 31.97
C PRO A 40 -4.35 0.00 30.81
N VAL A 41 -3.61 0.49 29.81
CA VAL A 41 -3.17 -0.29 28.65
C VAL A 41 -1.66 -0.26 28.56
N THR A 42 -1.06 -1.42 28.28
CA THR A 42 0.38 -1.54 28.03
C THR A 42 0.63 -1.73 26.55
N ILE A 43 1.46 -0.88 25.97
CA ILE A 43 1.92 -0.97 24.60
C ILE A 43 3.39 -1.33 24.63
N GLN A 44 3.80 -2.32 23.85
CA GLN A 44 5.21 -2.65 23.70
C GLN A 44 5.63 -2.55 22.24
N GLU A 45 6.78 -1.91 22.01
CA GLU A 45 7.44 -1.87 20.71
C GLU A 45 8.49 -2.98 20.67
N LEU A 46 8.30 -3.91 19.74
CA LEU A 46 9.20 -5.03 19.47
C LEU A 46 10.18 -4.66 18.34
N PRO A 47 11.21 -5.48 18.09
CA PRO A 47 12.02 -5.36 16.88
C PRO A 47 11.16 -5.27 15.60
N ASP A 48 11.70 -4.62 14.58
CA ASP A 48 11.02 -4.41 13.29
C ASP A 48 9.66 -3.71 13.37
N HIS A 49 9.51 -2.85 14.39
CA HIS A 49 8.34 -1.99 14.62
C HIS A 49 7.02 -2.74 14.75
N LEU A 50 7.09 -3.98 15.23
CA LEU A 50 5.93 -4.76 15.64
C LEU A 50 5.41 -4.20 16.96
N ILE A 51 4.09 -4.07 17.09
CA ILE A 51 3.46 -3.49 18.27
C ILE A 51 2.57 -4.52 18.94
N THR A 52 2.73 -4.67 20.26
CA THR A 52 1.77 -5.39 21.10
C THR A 52 0.97 -4.40 21.96
N ILE A 53 -0.32 -4.67 22.12
CA ILE A 53 -1.23 -3.90 22.96
C ILE A 53 -1.90 -4.87 23.92
N GLN A 54 -1.75 -4.65 25.22
CA GLN A 54 -2.42 -5.41 26.27
C GLN A 54 -3.49 -4.53 26.92
N ALA A 55 -4.77 -4.88 26.74
CA ALA A 55 -5.90 -4.09 27.21
C ALA A 55 -7.01 -4.98 27.78
N ALA A 56 -7.81 -4.45 28.72
CA ALA A 56 -8.93 -5.22 29.29
C ALA A 56 -10.17 -5.25 28.38
N THR A 57 -10.35 -4.23 27.54
CA THR A 57 -11.51 -4.09 26.65
C THR A 57 -11.08 -3.71 25.23
N LEU A 58 -11.91 -4.07 24.24
CA LEU A 58 -11.68 -3.65 22.85
C LEU A 58 -11.65 -2.12 22.72
N LYS A 59 -12.49 -1.41 23.45
CA LYS A 59 -12.52 0.06 23.41
C LYS A 59 -11.20 0.68 23.87
N ASP A 60 -10.64 0.18 24.97
CA ASP A 60 -9.34 0.62 25.47
C ASP A 60 -8.21 0.21 24.50
N ALA A 61 -8.30 -0.97 23.90
CA ALA A 61 -7.37 -1.41 22.85
C ALA A 61 -7.40 -0.49 21.62
N LEU A 62 -8.58 -0.07 21.16
CA LEU A 62 -8.71 0.84 20.02
C LEU A 62 -8.20 2.25 20.35
N ALA A 63 -8.35 2.73 21.60
CA ALA A 63 -7.70 3.96 22.04
C ALA A 63 -6.17 3.83 21.97
N ALA A 64 -5.61 2.72 22.45
CA ALA A 64 -4.19 2.45 22.34
C ALA A 64 -3.72 2.32 20.88
N LEU A 65 -4.51 1.69 20.00
CA LEU A 65 -4.23 1.61 18.57
C LEU A 65 -4.16 3.01 17.94
N GLY A 66 -5.10 3.90 18.28
CA GLY A 66 -5.06 5.29 17.84
C GLY A 66 -3.78 6.00 18.30
N TYR A 67 -3.39 5.82 19.56
CA TYR A 67 -2.12 6.35 20.08
C TYR A 67 -0.91 5.80 19.31
N VAL A 68 -0.91 4.51 18.97
CA VAL A 68 0.15 3.89 18.16
C VAL A 68 0.22 4.54 16.78
N HIS A 69 -0.90 4.67 16.08
CA HIS A 69 -0.93 5.30 14.77
C HIS A 69 -0.44 6.75 14.82
N GLY A 70 -0.94 7.54 15.78
CA GLY A 70 -0.52 8.92 15.94
C GLY A 70 0.97 9.06 16.28
N ARG A 71 1.55 8.13 17.04
CA ARG A 71 2.96 8.22 17.47
C ARG A 71 3.92 7.77 16.38
N TRP A 72 3.69 6.63 15.75
CA TRP A 72 4.64 6.03 14.81
C TRP A 72 4.40 6.48 13.36
N HIS A 73 3.16 6.80 13.00
CA HIS A 73 2.73 7.12 11.63
C HIS A 73 2.20 8.55 11.46
N SER A 74 2.47 9.45 12.40
CA SER A 74 2.00 10.85 12.36
C SER A 74 2.09 11.52 10.99
N TRP A 75 3.22 11.42 10.29
CA TRP A 75 3.38 12.06 8.99
C TRP A 75 2.40 11.55 7.92
N PRO A 76 2.45 10.28 7.48
CA PRO A 76 1.52 9.78 6.46
C PRO A 76 0.06 9.94 6.90
N LEU A 77 -0.23 9.75 8.19
CA LEU A 77 -1.56 9.92 8.77
C LEU A 77 -2.10 11.35 8.63
N LEU A 78 -1.28 12.36 8.93
CA LEU A 78 -1.65 13.77 8.81
C LEU A 78 -1.76 14.19 7.35
N LEU A 79 -0.89 13.68 6.47
CA LEU A 79 -0.95 13.91 5.02
C LEU A 79 -2.23 13.33 4.42
N TRP A 80 -2.57 12.07 4.71
CA TRP A 80 -3.79 11.43 4.23
C TRP A 80 -5.04 12.11 4.78
N ARG A 81 -4.99 12.65 6.01
CA ARG A 81 -6.08 13.50 6.51
C ARG A 81 -6.25 14.73 5.62
N GLN A 82 -5.18 15.47 5.30
CA GLN A 82 -5.33 16.65 4.44
C GLN A 82 -5.83 16.30 3.04
N ALA A 83 -5.37 15.18 2.48
CA ALA A 83 -5.90 14.66 1.22
C ALA A 83 -7.39 14.33 1.32
N ALA A 84 -7.81 13.62 2.37
CA ALA A 84 -9.20 13.24 2.57
C ALA A 84 -10.13 14.44 2.86
N LEU A 85 -9.57 15.54 3.38
CA LEU A 85 -10.27 16.79 3.66
C LEU A 85 -10.24 17.77 2.48
N GLY A 86 -9.44 17.52 1.44
CA GLY A 86 -9.22 18.45 0.34
C GLY A 86 -8.59 19.76 0.81
N ARG A 87 -7.50 19.65 1.58
CA ARG A 87 -6.78 20.76 2.22
C ARG A 87 -5.26 20.67 2.03
N GLN A 88 -4.80 19.97 0.99
CA GLN A 88 -3.38 19.76 0.73
C GLN A 88 -2.69 21.04 0.25
N ALA A 89 -3.39 21.88 -0.51
CA ALA A 89 -2.89 23.16 -0.97
C ALA A 89 -2.52 24.09 0.19
N GLU A 90 -3.16 23.97 1.36
CA GLU A 90 -2.79 24.74 2.55
C GLU A 90 -1.35 24.50 3.00
N TRP A 91 -0.80 23.32 2.71
CA TRP A 91 0.59 22.97 3.07
C TRP A 91 1.57 23.16 1.91
N PHE A 92 1.12 22.92 0.68
CA PHE A 92 2.01 22.78 -0.48
C PHE A 92 1.75 23.80 -1.59
N GLY A 93 0.78 24.68 -1.39
CA GLY A 93 0.48 25.80 -2.27
C GLY A 93 -0.45 25.49 -3.45
N PRO A 94 -0.59 26.46 -4.37
CA PRO A 94 -1.56 26.41 -5.48
C PRO A 94 -1.53 25.18 -6.39
N PRO A 95 -0.38 24.51 -6.66
CA PRO A 95 -0.36 23.33 -7.54
C PRO A 95 -1.26 22.17 -7.10
N LEU A 96 -1.62 22.08 -5.81
CA LEU A 96 -2.51 21.01 -5.31
C LEU A 96 -3.99 21.38 -5.27
N VAL A 97 -4.36 22.61 -5.65
CA VAL A 97 -5.76 23.04 -5.74
C VAL A 97 -6.62 22.11 -6.60
N PRO A 98 -6.16 21.56 -7.74
CA PRO A 98 -6.94 20.58 -8.50
C PRO A 98 -7.27 19.32 -7.69
N LEU A 99 -6.32 18.80 -6.88
CA LEU A 99 -6.52 17.62 -6.05
C LEU A 99 -7.55 17.90 -4.95
N ASP A 100 -7.43 19.04 -4.28
CA ASP A 100 -8.39 19.45 -3.25
C ASP A 100 -9.78 19.67 -3.85
N SER A 101 -9.84 20.28 -5.04
CA SER A 101 -11.08 20.51 -5.78
C SER A 101 -11.78 19.20 -6.14
N LEU A 102 -11.04 18.13 -6.46
CA LEU A 102 -11.63 16.80 -6.69
C LEU A 102 -12.30 16.27 -5.42
N ILE A 103 -11.64 16.37 -4.27
CA ILE A 103 -12.14 15.85 -2.99
C ILE A 103 -13.42 16.59 -2.56
N HIS A 104 -13.43 17.92 -2.71
CA HIS A 104 -14.62 18.74 -2.48
C HIS A 104 -15.71 18.50 -3.54
N ALA A 105 -15.34 18.25 -4.80
CA ALA A 105 -16.30 17.92 -5.85
C ALA A 105 -17.08 16.65 -5.54
N LEU A 106 -16.41 15.64 -4.99
CA LEU A 106 -17.02 14.38 -4.57
C LEU A 106 -17.69 14.46 -3.19
N LEU A 107 -17.67 15.62 -2.54
CA LEU A 107 -18.26 15.86 -1.20
C LEU A 107 -17.72 14.91 -0.11
N LEU A 108 -16.50 14.36 -0.25
CA LEU A 108 -16.03 13.32 0.68
C LEU A 108 -16.03 13.75 2.14
N PRO A 109 -15.54 14.96 2.51
CA PRO A 109 -15.51 15.39 3.91
C PRO A 109 -16.92 15.50 4.50
N HIS A 110 -17.85 16.08 3.72
CA HIS A 110 -19.24 16.24 4.10
C HIS A 110 -19.93 14.88 4.32
N GLN A 111 -19.71 13.92 3.43
CA GLN A 111 -20.30 12.58 3.58
C GLN A 111 -19.68 11.79 4.74
N ALA A 112 -18.39 11.97 5.02
CA ALA A 112 -17.73 11.35 6.17
C ALA A 112 -18.30 11.85 7.52
N GLN A 113 -18.53 13.16 7.63
CA GLN A 113 -19.15 13.74 8.83
C GLN A 113 -20.58 13.23 9.02
N ARG A 114 -21.40 13.24 7.96
CA ARG A 114 -22.76 12.71 8.02
C ARG A 114 -22.82 11.21 8.31
N ALA A 115 -21.87 10.43 7.77
CA ALA A 115 -21.74 9.00 8.09
C ALA A 115 -21.48 8.81 9.59
N TYR A 116 -20.60 9.63 10.18
CA TYR A 116 -20.33 9.60 11.62
C TYR A 116 -21.57 9.92 12.45
N GLU A 117 -22.35 10.94 12.08
CA GLU A 117 -23.59 11.32 12.77
C GLU A 117 -24.64 10.21 12.75
N ARG A 118 -24.66 9.38 11.71
CA ARG A 118 -25.58 8.25 11.54
C ARG A 118 -25.15 6.96 12.24
N LEU A 119 -23.91 6.87 12.72
CA LEU A 119 -23.42 5.69 13.44
C LEU A 119 -24.19 5.47 14.75
N SER A 120 -24.31 4.20 15.13
CA SER A 120 -24.81 3.85 16.47
C SER A 120 -23.91 4.46 17.56
N ARG A 121 -24.48 4.73 18.75
CA ARG A 121 -23.72 5.28 19.89
C ARG A 121 -22.49 4.43 20.23
N ASN A 122 -22.60 3.10 20.08
CA ASN A 122 -21.50 2.17 20.34
C ASN A 122 -20.37 2.33 19.31
N ALA A 123 -20.69 2.37 18.01
CA ALA A 123 -19.69 2.59 16.96
C ALA A 123 -19.02 3.97 17.08
N GLN A 124 -19.79 5.02 17.38
CA GLN A 124 -19.24 6.34 17.69
C GLN A 124 -18.30 6.30 18.90
N ALA A 125 -18.61 5.52 19.94
CA ALA A 125 -17.77 5.39 21.13
C ALA A 125 -16.42 4.74 20.83
N TYR A 126 -16.37 3.72 19.97
CA TYR A 126 -15.11 3.13 19.50
C TYR A 126 -14.27 4.13 18.71
N LEU A 127 -14.88 4.86 17.78
CA LEU A 127 -14.17 5.85 16.96
C LEU A 127 -13.67 7.03 17.79
N LYS A 128 -14.45 7.49 18.78
CA LYS A 128 -14.03 8.50 19.76
C LYS A 128 -12.83 8.02 20.59
N ALA A 129 -12.86 6.77 21.07
CA ALA A 129 -11.76 6.21 21.85
C ALA A 129 -10.46 6.17 21.03
N TYR A 130 -10.54 5.68 19.80
CA TYR A 130 -9.43 5.72 18.83
C TYR A 130 -8.90 7.14 18.61
N ALA A 131 -9.78 8.09 18.31
CA ALA A 131 -9.43 9.49 18.08
C ALA A 131 -8.75 10.14 19.29
N HIS A 132 -9.19 9.86 20.53
CA HIS A 132 -8.56 10.37 21.74
C HIS A 132 -7.13 9.86 21.93
N GLY A 133 -6.89 8.58 21.66
CA GLY A 133 -5.54 8.02 21.71
C GLY A 133 -4.62 8.66 20.67
N LEU A 134 -5.11 8.78 19.44
CA LEU A 134 -4.40 9.42 18.33
C LEU A 134 -4.05 10.88 18.67
N GLN A 135 -5.04 11.63 19.15
CA GLN A 135 -4.86 13.01 19.57
C GLN A 135 -3.83 13.14 20.68
N THR A 136 -3.83 12.23 21.65
CA THR A 136 -2.85 12.22 22.74
C THR A 136 -1.43 12.05 22.20
N ALA A 137 -1.24 11.17 21.22
CA ALA A 137 0.05 10.98 20.57
C ALA A 137 0.51 12.21 19.77
N LEU A 138 -0.39 12.84 19.00
CA LEU A 138 -0.07 14.04 18.20
C LEU A 138 0.35 15.25 19.07
N GLN A 139 -0.05 15.28 20.34
CA GLN A 139 0.34 16.33 21.28
C GLN A 139 1.74 16.12 21.88
N GLU A 140 2.36 14.96 21.66
CA GLU A 140 3.67 14.70 22.23
C GLU A 140 4.78 15.51 21.57
N ARG A 141 5.70 16.00 22.40
CA ARG A 141 6.90 16.69 21.93
C ARG A 141 7.69 15.86 20.90
N ALA A 142 7.81 14.55 21.12
CA ALA A 142 8.51 13.67 20.18
C ALA A 142 7.83 13.57 18.80
N VAL A 143 6.51 13.76 18.73
CA VAL A 143 5.77 13.77 17.46
C VAL A 143 5.81 15.16 16.83
N ARG A 144 5.58 16.21 17.62
CA ARG A 144 5.62 17.62 17.16
C ARG A 144 6.98 18.05 16.62
N LEU A 145 8.06 17.43 17.10
CA LEU A 145 9.43 17.70 16.66
C LEU A 145 9.92 16.73 15.58
N ARG A 146 9.02 15.99 14.92
CA ARG A 146 9.40 15.19 13.76
C ARG A 146 9.85 16.09 12.62
N ASP A 147 10.89 15.66 11.93
CA ASP A 147 11.53 16.40 10.84
C ASP A 147 10.50 16.87 9.82
N GLU A 148 9.56 16.00 9.43
CA GLU A 148 8.54 16.31 8.44
C GLU A 148 7.68 17.53 8.83
N LEU A 149 7.31 17.63 10.11
CA LEU A 149 6.46 18.72 10.61
C LEU A 149 7.26 20.00 10.81
N VAL A 150 8.46 19.90 11.40
CA VAL A 150 9.31 21.06 11.69
C VAL A 150 9.80 21.71 10.40
N LEU A 151 10.26 20.92 9.43
CA LEU A 151 10.81 21.42 8.16
C LEU A 151 9.76 22.10 7.29
N LEU A 152 8.50 21.71 7.42
CA LEU A 152 7.37 22.31 6.70
C LEU A 152 6.63 23.39 7.50
N GLY A 153 7.05 23.65 8.76
CA GLY A 153 6.35 24.58 9.65
C GLY A 153 4.91 24.14 9.97
N ILE A 154 4.61 22.84 9.89
CA ILE A 154 3.26 22.31 10.09
C ILE A 154 3.02 22.03 11.57
N THR A 155 1.90 22.53 12.08
CA THR A 155 1.41 22.18 13.41
C THR A 155 0.27 21.17 13.30
N ALA A 156 0.38 20.03 14.00
CA ALA A 156 -0.65 18.99 13.97
C ALA A 156 -1.96 19.48 14.60
N GLU A 157 -2.96 19.75 13.76
CA GLU A 157 -4.32 20.11 14.21
C GLU A 157 -5.00 18.93 14.93
N PRO A 158 -5.98 19.20 15.81
CA PRO A 158 -6.73 18.16 16.51
C PRO A 158 -7.37 17.11 15.58
N TRP A 159 -7.34 15.85 16.01
CA TRP A 159 -8.01 14.75 15.32
C TRP A 159 -9.46 14.59 15.80
N LEU A 160 -10.42 14.84 14.92
CA LEU A 160 -11.83 14.56 15.16
C LEU A 160 -12.17 13.12 14.77
N PRO A 161 -13.12 12.45 15.45
CA PRO A 161 -13.46 11.05 15.15
C PRO A 161 -13.81 10.79 13.69
N TRP A 162 -14.59 11.68 13.06
CA TRP A 162 -15.03 11.52 11.67
C TRP A 162 -13.90 11.63 10.65
N HIS A 163 -12.73 12.21 11.00
CA HIS A 163 -11.57 12.27 10.09
C HIS A 163 -11.11 10.86 9.67
N SER A 164 -11.25 9.86 10.55
CA SER A 164 -10.95 8.48 10.22
C SER A 164 -11.88 7.91 9.14
N LEU A 165 -13.14 8.36 9.10
CA LEU A 165 -14.09 7.99 8.04
C LEU A 165 -13.84 8.76 6.73
N ALA A 166 -13.26 9.95 6.81
CA ALA A 166 -12.82 10.68 5.63
C ALA A 166 -11.65 9.94 4.96
N ILE A 167 -10.69 9.45 5.75
CA ILE A 167 -9.59 8.62 5.22
C ILE A 167 -10.10 7.28 4.71
N GLU A 168 -11.04 6.63 5.39
CA GLU A 168 -11.69 5.40 4.88
C GLU A 168 -12.23 5.60 3.46
N ARG A 169 -12.90 6.73 3.23
CA ARG A 169 -13.46 7.10 1.93
C ARG A 169 -12.40 7.47 0.90
N LEU A 170 -11.32 8.12 1.32
CA LEU A 170 -10.15 8.35 0.47
C LEU A 170 -9.55 7.01 0.02
N MET A 171 -9.39 6.04 0.92
CA MET A 171 -8.88 4.71 0.57
C MET A 171 -9.79 4.02 -0.44
N ALA A 172 -11.12 4.09 -0.25
CA ALA A 172 -12.07 3.58 -1.24
C ALA A 172 -11.93 4.30 -2.59
N LEU A 173 -11.75 5.63 -2.61
CA LEU A 173 -11.52 6.39 -3.86
C LEU A 173 -10.25 5.93 -4.58
N LEU A 174 -9.15 5.74 -3.85
CA LEU A 174 -7.86 5.32 -4.41
C LEU A 174 -7.86 3.86 -4.91
N MET A 175 -8.76 3.03 -4.39
CA MET A 175 -8.97 1.62 -4.75
C MET A 175 -10.07 1.42 -5.80
N LEU A 176 -10.56 2.49 -6.42
CA LEU A 176 -11.48 2.39 -7.54
C LEU A 176 -10.78 1.81 -8.79
N PRO A 177 -11.49 1.03 -9.63
CA PRO A 177 -10.91 0.49 -10.86
C PRO A 177 -10.48 1.58 -11.85
N ASP A 178 -9.47 1.25 -12.65
CA ASP A 178 -8.87 2.14 -13.65
C ASP A 178 -9.84 2.65 -14.72
N ALA A 179 -10.94 1.93 -14.97
CA ALA A 179 -11.99 2.34 -15.92
C ALA A 179 -12.55 3.75 -15.64
N LEU A 180 -12.50 4.20 -14.39
CA LEU A 180 -12.99 5.52 -13.96
C LEU A 180 -11.98 6.65 -14.15
N LYS A 181 -10.70 6.35 -14.39
CA LYS A 181 -9.65 7.37 -14.58
C LYS A 181 -9.96 8.31 -15.74
N THR A 182 -10.65 7.82 -16.78
CA THR A 182 -11.08 8.65 -17.92
C THR A 182 -12.13 9.69 -17.52
N ALA A 183 -13.00 9.38 -16.56
CA ALA A 183 -14.06 10.27 -16.10
C ALA A 183 -13.62 11.17 -14.93
N LEU A 184 -12.59 10.77 -14.19
CA LEU A 184 -11.98 11.53 -13.11
C LEU A 184 -10.46 11.66 -13.36
N PRO A 185 -10.02 12.46 -14.35
CA PRO A 185 -8.61 12.52 -14.76
C PRO A 185 -7.67 12.95 -13.62
N VAL A 186 -8.16 13.75 -12.67
CA VAL A 186 -7.40 14.19 -11.50
C VAL A 186 -7.13 13.04 -10.50
N LEU A 187 -7.86 11.93 -10.57
CA LEU A 187 -7.66 10.79 -9.67
C LEU A 187 -6.27 10.17 -9.82
N SER A 188 -5.77 10.02 -11.06
CA SER A 188 -4.41 9.51 -11.29
C SER A 188 -3.33 10.44 -10.76
N ALA A 189 -3.55 11.75 -10.84
CA ALA A 189 -2.67 12.74 -10.23
C ALA A 189 -2.68 12.65 -8.69
N LEU A 190 -3.85 12.43 -8.08
CA LEU A 190 -3.97 12.20 -6.63
C LEU A 190 -3.25 10.92 -6.18
N GLN A 191 -3.45 9.82 -6.90
CA GLN A 191 -2.77 8.54 -6.66
C GLN A 191 -1.24 8.70 -6.73
N SER A 192 -0.74 9.35 -7.80
CA SER A 192 0.68 9.63 -7.99
C SER A 192 1.26 10.56 -6.92
N TRP A 193 0.50 11.60 -6.52
CA TRP A 193 0.90 12.51 -5.45
C TRP A 193 1.08 11.80 -4.10
N LEU A 194 0.16 10.89 -3.78
CA LEU A 194 0.20 10.11 -2.54
C LEU A 194 1.09 8.86 -2.63
N HIS A 195 1.56 8.50 -3.82
CA HIS A 195 2.29 7.26 -4.11
C HIS A 195 1.49 5.99 -3.75
N LEU A 196 0.16 6.06 -3.90
CA LEU A 196 -0.80 5.01 -3.56
C LEU A 196 -1.59 4.59 -4.80
N HIS A 197 -1.20 3.47 -5.41
CA HIS A 197 -1.80 2.88 -6.61
C HIS A 197 -1.44 1.39 -6.72
N GLY A 198 -1.90 0.71 -7.78
CA GLY A 198 -1.51 -0.69 -8.04
C GLY A 198 -2.15 -1.72 -7.10
N PHE A 199 -3.18 -1.34 -6.34
CA PHE A 199 -3.89 -2.21 -5.40
C PHE A 199 -4.44 -3.49 -6.05
N GLN A 200 -4.74 -3.46 -7.35
CA GLN A 200 -5.18 -4.60 -8.15
C GLN A 200 -4.17 -5.76 -8.19
N HIS A 201 -2.90 -5.52 -7.90
CA HIS A 201 -1.88 -6.58 -7.85
C HIS A 201 -1.78 -7.27 -6.48
N SER A 202 -2.72 -6.98 -5.58
CA SER A 202 -2.85 -7.67 -4.30
C SER A 202 -3.56 -9.01 -4.48
N MET A 203 -3.09 -10.03 -3.76
CA MET A 203 -3.54 -11.42 -3.86
C MET A 203 -3.39 -12.15 -2.53
N ALA A 204 -4.06 -13.28 -2.40
CA ALA A 204 -3.81 -14.23 -1.32
C ALA A 204 -3.95 -15.66 -1.81
N TRP A 205 -3.28 -16.59 -1.14
CA TRP A 205 -3.44 -18.00 -1.38
C TRP A 205 -3.30 -18.82 -0.11
N THR A 206 -3.93 -19.99 -0.11
CA THR A 206 -3.82 -20.98 0.96
C THR A 206 -3.05 -22.21 0.49
N ARG A 207 -2.35 -22.85 1.42
CA ARG A 207 -1.70 -24.16 1.22
C ARG A 207 -1.88 -25.00 2.47
N LEU A 208 -2.27 -26.25 2.32
CA LEU A 208 -2.24 -27.23 3.40
C LEU A 208 -0.80 -27.68 3.61
N LEU A 209 -0.29 -27.50 4.83
CA LEU A 209 1.05 -27.94 5.21
C LEU A 209 1.03 -29.42 5.65
N PRO A 210 2.21 -30.08 5.71
CA PRO A 210 2.30 -31.48 6.15
C PRO A 210 1.81 -31.74 7.58
N ASP A 211 1.75 -30.72 8.42
CA ASP A 211 1.20 -30.76 9.78
C ASP A 211 -0.34 -30.59 9.82
N SER A 212 -1.00 -30.66 8.66
CA SER A 212 -2.44 -30.43 8.46
C SER A 212 -2.90 -29.02 8.83
N SER A 213 -1.99 -28.07 9.07
CA SER A 213 -2.35 -26.67 9.25
C SER A 213 -2.50 -25.98 7.89
N LEU A 214 -3.46 -25.07 7.80
CA LEU A 214 -3.65 -24.24 6.62
C LEU A 214 -2.80 -22.98 6.77
N GLN A 215 -1.90 -22.75 5.84
CA GLN A 215 -1.17 -21.50 5.73
C GLN A 215 -1.95 -20.54 4.83
N LEU A 216 -2.33 -19.36 5.33
CA LEU A 216 -2.82 -18.25 4.51
C LEU A 216 -1.65 -17.30 4.25
N THR A 217 -1.27 -17.14 2.98
CA THR A 217 -0.29 -16.15 2.53
C THR A 217 -0.98 -15.02 1.80
N MET A 218 -0.55 -13.79 2.05
CA MET A 218 -1.20 -12.56 1.64
C MET A 218 -0.17 -11.59 1.09
N ARG A 219 -0.50 -10.91 0.00
CA ARG A 219 0.27 -9.80 -0.57
C ARG A 219 -0.62 -8.60 -0.80
N TYR A 220 -0.21 -7.45 -0.28
CA TYR A 220 -0.78 -6.16 -0.61
C TYR A 220 0.23 -5.31 -1.38
N VAL A 221 -0.12 -4.92 -2.60
CA VAL A 221 0.62 -3.92 -3.38
C VAL A 221 -0.02 -2.56 -3.15
N TYR A 222 0.79 -1.53 -2.91
CA TYR A 222 0.29 -0.20 -2.49
C TYR A 222 1.07 0.97 -3.12
N GLY A 223 1.60 0.78 -4.32
CA GLY A 223 2.20 1.84 -5.14
C GLY A 223 3.71 1.86 -5.03
N ASP A 224 4.29 3.03 -4.91
CA ASP A 224 5.74 3.27 -4.76
C ASP A 224 6.05 4.02 -3.45
N LEU A 225 5.14 3.97 -2.48
CA LEU A 225 5.30 4.63 -1.19
C LEU A 225 6.50 4.08 -0.38
N ALA A 226 7.45 4.95 -0.02
CA ALA A 226 8.61 4.62 0.81
C ALA A 226 8.32 4.62 2.33
N LEU A 227 7.10 5.01 2.72
CA LEU A 227 6.62 5.01 4.09
C LEU A 227 5.82 3.74 4.40
N PRO A 228 5.80 3.26 5.65
CA PRO A 228 4.99 2.11 6.02
C PRO A 228 3.50 2.40 5.83
N PHE A 229 2.87 1.73 4.86
CA PHE A 229 1.43 1.86 4.61
C PHE A 229 0.59 1.12 5.68
N PHE A 230 1.10 -0.03 6.15
CA PHE A 230 0.46 -0.85 7.17
C PHE A 230 1.16 -0.73 8.52
N GLN A 231 0.38 -0.87 9.59
CA GLN A 231 0.88 -1.16 10.94
C GLN A 231 0.35 -2.53 11.38
N GLU A 232 1.26 -3.43 11.68
CA GLU A 232 0.91 -4.74 12.23
C GLU A 232 0.83 -4.68 13.75
N VAL A 233 -0.25 -5.20 14.31
CA VAL A 233 -0.54 -5.10 15.75
C VAL A 233 -1.04 -6.42 16.29
N LEU A 234 -0.50 -6.82 17.44
CA LEU A 234 -1.03 -7.91 18.26
C LEU A 234 -1.75 -7.28 19.45
N ILE A 235 -3.06 -7.47 19.54
CA ILE A 235 -3.88 -6.99 20.65
C ILE A 235 -4.24 -8.19 21.54
N ALA A 236 -3.69 -8.23 22.74
CA ALA A 236 -4.04 -9.19 23.77
C ALA A 236 -5.18 -8.64 24.62
N LEU A 237 -6.34 -9.31 24.55
CA LEU A 237 -7.51 -9.12 25.40
C LEU A 237 -7.61 -10.29 26.40
N PRO A 238 -8.41 -10.20 27.48
CA PRO A 238 -8.48 -11.24 28.50
C PRO A 238 -8.87 -12.64 27.97
N HIS A 239 -9.66 -12.71 26.91
CA HIS A 239 -10.20 -13.96 26.36
C HIS A 239 -9.89 -14.18 24.88
N ASP A 240 -9.18 -13.25 24.24
CA ASP A 240 -8.89 -13.31 22.81
C ASP A 240 -7.56 -12.62 22.49
N THR A 241 -6.97 -12.97 21.35
CA THR A 241 -5.79 -12.29 20.81
C THR A 241 -6.04 -11.96 19.37
N LEU A 242 -6.12 -10.66 19.07
CA LEU A 242 -6.30 -10.16 17.73
C LEU A 242 -4.93 -9.94 17.09
N ARG A 243 -4.75 -10.42 15.86
CA ARG A 243 -3.58 -10.12 15.02
C ARG A 243 -4.10 -9.35 13.83
N LEU A 244 -3.71 -8.09 13.70
CA LEU A 244 -4.34 -7.17 12.74
C LEU A 244 -3.29 -6.51 11.86
N VAL A 245 -3.62 -6.39 10.58
CA VAL A 245 -2.96 -5.49 9.62
C VAL A 245 -3.84 -4.26 9.47
N THR A 246 -3.36 -3.14 10.00
CA THR A 246 -4.14 -1.91 10.13
C THR A 246 -3.62 -0.82 9.19
N ILE A 247 -4.51 0.05 8.69
CA ILE A 247 -4.12 1.26 7.96
C ILE A 247 -4.12 2.46 8.94
N PRO A 248 -2.96 3.10 9.17
CA PRO A 248 -2.86 4.23 10.10
C PRO A 248 -3.87 5.35 9.81
N GLY A 249 -4.49 5.89 10.86
CA GLY A 249 -5.53 6.93 10.76
C GLY A 249 -6.95 6.38 10.56
N THR A 250 -7.11 5.09 10.28
CA THR A 250 -8.42 4.44 10.14
C THR A 250 -8.60 3.28 11.13
N LEU A 251 -9.79 2.67 11.11
CA LEU A 251 -10.09 1.37 11.72
C LEU A 251 -10.36 0.32 10.62
N ILE A 252 -9.56 0.34 9.55
CA ILE A 252 -9.59 -0.66 8.48
C ILE A 252 -8.67 -1.82 8.85
N PHE A 253 -9.17 -3.05 8.68
CA PHE A 253 -8.47 -4.30 8.97
C PHE A 253 -8.50 -5.23 7.76
N LEU A 254 -7.72 -4.94 6.71
CA LEU A 254 -7.77 -5.72 5.46
C LEU A 254 -7.41 -7.19 5.67
N ALA A 255 -6.50 -7.47 6.59
CA ALA A 255 -6.19 -8.83 7.04
C ALA A 255 -6.15 -8.88 8.57
N GLY A 256 -6.57 -10.02 9.11
CA GLY A 256 -6.46 -10.25 10.53
C GLY A 256 -6.87 -11.65 10.94
N GLN A 257 -6.74 -11.89 12.24
CA GLN A 257 -7.06 -13.16 12.87
C GLN A 257 -7.57 -12.92 14.29
N THR A 258 -8.65 -13.61 14.63
CA THR A 258 -9.13 -13.84 15.99
C THR A 258 -8.82 -15.28 16.40
N ARG A 259 -9.25 -15.70 17.58
CA ARG A 259 -9.22 -17.12 17.97
C ARG A 259 -10.02 -18.02 17.03
N HIS A 260 -11.11 -17.53 16.43
CA HIS A 260 -12.08 -18.37 15.73
C HIS A 260 -11.98 -18.29 14.21
N GLN A 261 -11.48 -17.19 13.67
CA GLN A 261 -11.36 -16.99 12.24
C GLN A 261 -10.11 -16.20 11.86
N ALA A 262 -9.73 -16.31 10.60
CA ALA A 262 -8.73 -15.47 9.98
C ALA A 262 -9.26 -14.97 8.64
N TRP A 263 -8.92 -13.76 8.23
CA TRP A 263 -9.43 -13.20 6.99
C TRP A 263 -8.37 -12.45 6.20
N TYR A 264 -8.63 -12.35 4.91
CA TYR A 264 -7.95 -11.49 3.97
C TYR A 264 -8.99 -10.87 3.03
N LEU A 265 -8.94 -9.56 2.85
CA LEU A 265 -9.81 -8.82 1.94
C LEU A 265 -8.98 -8.12 0.87
N LEU A 266 -9.38 -8.28 -0.39
CA LEU A 266 -8.79 -7.57 -1.52
C LEU A 266 -9.05 -6.06 -1.39
N PRO A 267 -8.03 -5.21 -1.56
CA PRO A 267 -8.15 -3.75 -1.44
C PRO A 267 -8.89 -3.16 -2.65
N THR A 268 -10.20 -3.36 -2.67
CA THR A 268 -11.09 -3.00 -3.77
C THR A 268 -12.29 -2.21 -3.24
N ALA A 269 -12.62 -1.13 -3.93
CA ALA A 269 -13.85 -0.40 -3.67
C ALA A 269 -15.03 -1.00 -4.42
N ARG A 270 -16.25 -0.75 -3.95
CA ARG A 270 -17.43 -0.97 -4.78
C ARG A 270 -17.34 -0.10 -6.04
N PRO A 271 -17.59 -0.67 -7.23
CA PRO A 271 -17.42 0.06 -8.47
C PRO A 271 -18.36 1.26 -8.52
N ALA A 272 -17.88 2.38 -9.06
CA ALA A 272 -18.74 3.47 -9.46
C ALA A 272 -19.30 3.21 -10.86
N THR A 273 -20.52 3.67 -11.12
CA THR A 273 -21.11 3.65 -12.46
C THR A 273 -21.13 5.04 -13.06
N LEU A 274 -20.98 5.10 -14.37
CA LEU A 274 -21.08 6.32 -15.17
C LEU A 274 -22.29 6.18 -16.08
N GLU A 275 -23.19 7.15 -16.00
CA GLU A 275 -24.41 7.20 -16.80
C GLU A 275 -24.41 8.51 -17.59
N VAL A 276 -24.93 8.48 -18.81
CA VAL A 276 -25.17 9.68 -19.62
C VAL A 276 -26.67 9.88 -19.70
N GLN A 277 -27.15 11.05 -19.29
CA GLN A 277 -28.58 11.36 -19.28
C GLN A 277 -28.84 12.78 -19.76
N ALA A 278 -30.04 12.99 -20.32
CA ALA A 278 -30.52 14.32 -20.67
C ALA A 278 -30.76 15.14 -19.39
N ARG A 279 -30.27 16.38 -19.36
CA ARG A 279 -30.36 17.27 -18.19
C ARG A 279 -31.80 17.55 -17.75
N THR A 280 -32.71 17.63 -18.71
CA THR A 280 -34.14 17.86 -18.50
C THR A 280 -34.86 16.69 -17.83
N ALA A 281 -34.30 15.48 -17.90
CA ALA A 281 -34.85 14.30 -17.24
C ALA A 281 -34.44 14.19 -15.76
N LEU A 282 -33.57 15.08 -15.27
CA LEU A 282 -32.97 15.00 -13.94
C LEU A 282 -33.60 15.99 -12.95
N ALA A 283 -33.78 15.54 -11.71
CA ALA A 283 -34.22 16.40 -10.61
C ALA A 283 -33.00 17.03 -9.91
N LEU A 284 -32.33 17.95 -10.62
CA LEU A 284 -31.06 18.51 -10.18
C LEU A 284 -31.19 19.38 -8.92
N ARG A 285 -30.48 19.00 -7.86
CA ARG A 285 -30.25 19.83 -6.67
C ARG A 285 -28.85 20.44 -6.69
N SER A 286 -28.76 21.73 -6.39
CA SER A 286 -27.47 22.41 -6.24
C SER A 286 -26.91 22.24 -4.83
N VAL A 287 -25.64 21.85 -4.73
CA VAL A 287 -24.87 21.80 -3.50
C VAL A 287 -23.63 22.65 -3.66
N LEU A 288 -23.38 23.51 -2.66
CA LEU A 288 -22.20 24.35 -2.60
C LEU A 288 -21.17 23.70 -1.68
N ALA A 289 -19.99 23.40 -2.22
CA ALA A 289 -18.84 23.02 -1.41
C ALA A 289 -17.91 24.23 -1.27
N ARG A 290 -17.54 24.57 -0.03
CA ARG A 290 -16.57 25.65 0.24
C ARG A 290 -15.21 25.03 0.47
N PHE A 291 -14.17 25.60 -0.14
CA PHE A 291 -12.81 25.24 0.21
C PHE A 291 -11.90 26.46 0.21
N ARG A 292 -10.87 26.41 1.06
CA ARG A 292 -9.95 27.50 1.29
C ARG A 292 -8.69 27.33 0.44
N LEU A 293 -8.23 28.43 -0.14
CA LEU A 293 -6.98 28.51 -0.87
C LEU A 293 -5.82 28.87 0.06
N PRO A 294 -4.57 28.63 -0.36
CA PRO A 294 -3.39 28.90 0.47
C PRO A 294 -3.27 30.37 0.91
N GLY A 295 -3.77 31.32 0.10
CA GLY A 295 -3.77 32.76 0.41
C GLY A 295 -4.85 33.20 1.41
N GLY A 296 -5.68 32.28 1.92
CA GLY A 296 -6.81 32.56 2.80
C GLY A 296 -8.14 32.79 2.07
N ASP A 297 -8.10 33.02 0.75
CA ASP A 297 -9.30 33.16 -0.08
C ASP A 297 -10.17 31.90 -0.02
N GLU A 298 -11.49 32.07 0.03
CA GLU A 298 -12.43 30.95 -0.05
C GLU A 298 -13.05 30.88 -1.46
N ARG A 299 -13.12 29.66 -2.01
CA ARG A 299 -13.83 29.39 -3.27
C ARG A 299 -15.04 28.53 -3.02
N LEU A 300 -16.11 28.86 -3.73
CA LEU A 300 -17.34 28.08 -3.78
C LEU A 300 -17.35 27.22 -5.03
N LEU A 301 -17.46 25.91 -4.83
CA LEU A 301 -17.68 24.94 -5.89
C LEU A 301 -19.16 24.63 -5.96
N HIS A 302 -19.78 25.02 -7.08
CA HIS A 302 -21.14 24.64 -7.38
C HIS A 302 -21.17 23.22 -7.93
N ARG A 303 -21.97 22.34 -7.33
CA ARG A 303 -22.19 20.96 -7.76
C ARG A 303 -23.67 20.69 -7.94
N GLN A 304 -24.00 19.85 -8.92
CA GLN A 304 -25.37 19.41 -9.16
C GLN A 304 -25.44 17.92 -8.89
N LEU A 305 -26.49 17.51 -8.18
CA LEU A 305 -26.77 16.10 -7.91
C LEU A 305 -28.18 15.75 -8.39
N ASP A 306 -28.36 14.52 -8.86
CA ASP A 306 -29.67 13.90 -9.08
C ASP A 306 -29.80 12.71 -8.12
N GLY A 307 -30.62 12.86 -7.08
CA GLY A 307 -30.56 11.97 -5.91
C GLY A 307 -29.14 11.90 -5.34
N ASP A 308 -28.55 10.70 -5.34
CA ASP A 308 -27.16 10.45 -4.89
C ASP A 308 -26.11 10.43 -6.02
N ALA A 309 -26.52 10.68 -7.27
CA ALA A 309 -25.60 10.79 -8.40
C ALA A 309 -25.04 12.21 -8.52
N LEU A 310 -23.74 12.32 -8.79
CA LEU A 310 -23.06 13.61 -9.00
C LEU A 310 -22.93 13.90 -10.50
N VAL A 311 -23.31 15.10 -10.92
CA VAL A 311 -22.99 15.60 -12.27
C VAL A 311 -21.50 15.93 -12.35
N ILE A 312 -20.76 15.23 -13.21
CA ILE A 312 -19.29 15.40 -13.33
C ILE A 312 -18.88 16.19 -14.57
N THR A 313 -19.62 16.12 -15.67
CA THR A 313 -19.27 16.79 -16.93
C THR A 313 -20.50 17.00 -17.80
N GLU A 314 -20.57 18.14 -18.49
CA GLU A 314 -21.54 18.39 -19.57
C GLU A 314 -20.91 17.97 -20.90
N LEU A 315 -21.51 17.03 -21.62
CA LEU A 315 -20.95 16.43 -22.84
C LEU A 315 -21.42 17.17 -24.10
N ALA A 316 -22.64 17.69 -24.06
CA ALA A 316 -23.29 18.49 -25.11
C ALA A 316 -24.36 19.37 -24.43
N PRO A 317 -24.92 20.38 -25.11
CA PRO A 317 -26.08 21.10 -24.59
C PRO A 317 -27.16 20.10 -24.14
N ASP A 318 -27.61 20.24 -22.90
CA ASP A 318 -28.63 19.39 -22.26
C ASP A 318 -28.25 17.90 -22.08
N THR A 319 -26.98 17.51 -22.21
CA THR A 319 -26.53 16.14 -21.93
C THR A 319 -25.41 16.13 -20.91
N VAL A 320 -25.63 15.44 -19.79
CA VAL A 320 -24.68 15.38 -18.67
C VAL A 320 -24.25 13.96 -18.38
N ARG A 321 -23.01 13.83 -17.87
CA ARG A 321 -22.49 12.58 -17.31
C ARG A 321 -22.68 12.59 -15.79
N LEU A 322 -23.31 11.54 -15.29
CA LEU A 322 -23.57 11.27 -13.88
C LEU A 322 -22.61 10.21 -13.35
N LEU A 323 -22.04 10.47 -12.18
CA LEU A 323 -21.27 9.53 -11.40
C LEU A 323 -22.13 9.02 -10.25
N ARG A 324 -22.38 7.70 -10.21
CA ARG A 324 -23.00 7.03 -9.06
C ARG A 324 -21.94 6.20 -8.36
N TRP A 325 -21.71 6.51 -7.09
CA TRP A 325 -20.73 5.80 -6.27
C TRP A 325 -21.19 5.84 -4.81
N THR A 326 -21.08 4.73 -4.10
CA THR A 326 -21.48 4.65 -2.67
C THR A 326 -20.65 5.59 -1.80
N GLY A 327 -19.42 5.95 -2.22
CA GLY A 327 -18.63 6.98 -1.55
C GLY A 327 -19.26 8.38 -1.56
N LEU A 328 -20.23 8.65 -2.46
CA LEU A 328 -20.98 9.91 -2.50
C LEU A 328 -22.14 9.96 -1.49
N THR A 329 -22.41 8.86 -0.78
CA THR A 329 -23.47 8.79 0.22
C THR A 329 -22.88 8.70 1.64
N PRO A 330 -23.68 8.98 2.69
CA PRO A 330 -23.19 9.02 4.08
C PRO A 330 -23.14 7.63 4.72
N VAL A 331 -22.42 6.71 4.08
CA VAL A 331 -22.18 5.33 4.55
C VAL A 331 -20.76 5.17 5.09
N THR A 332 -20.52 4.13 5.88
CA THR A 332 -19.18 3.76 6.38
C THR A 332 -19.16 2.26 6.63
N ASP A 333 -17.99 1.64 6.42
CA ASP A 333 -17.80 0.21 6.65
C ASP A 333 -17.26 -0.07 8.06
N LEU A 334 -17.17 0.94 8.93
CA LEU A 334 -16.80 0.75 10.34
C LEU A 334 -17.57 -0.38 11.04
N PRO A 335 -18.91 -0.53 10.88
CA PRO A 335 -19.62 -1.68 11.45
C PRO A 335 -19.14 -3.02 10.91
N ALA A 336 -18.80 -3.11 9.62
CA ALA A 336 -18.28 -4.32 8.98
C ALA A 336 -16.89 -4.68 9.51
N TRP A 337 -16.01 -3.69 9.66
CA TRP A 337 -14.68 -3.86 10.26
C TRP A 337 -14.77 -4.36 11.70
N LEU A 338 -15.70 -3.82 12.50
CA LEU A 338 -15.95 -4.27 13.87
C LEU A 338 -16.59 -5.67 13.91
N ALA A 339 -17.43 -6.02 12.93
CA ALA A 339 -18.04 -7.34 12.82
C ALA A 339 -16.97 -8.44 12.69
N LEU A 340 -15.93 -8.22 11.85
CA LEU A 340 -14.78 -9.12 11.71
C LEU A 340 -14.04 -9.37 13.03
N LEU A 341 -13.88 -8.35 13.87
CA LEU A 341 -13.24 -8.49 15.19
C LEU A 341 -14.10 -9.24 16.22
N SER A 342 -15.40 -9.36 15.96
CA SER A 342 -16.37 -10.00 16.84
C SER A 342 -16.85 -11.36 16.33
N ASP A 343 -16.20 -11.88 15.29
CA ASP A 343 -16.55 -13.15 14.64
C ASP A 343 -18.01 -13.20 14.13
N THR A 344 -18.51 -12.05 13.67
CA THR A 344 -19.84 -11.91 13.06
C THR A 344 -19.77 -11.53 11.59
N THR A 345 -20.86 -11.73 10.87
CA THR A 345 -20.96 -11.47 9.43
C THR A 345 -20.74 -9.98 9.12
N ALA A 346 -19.70 -9.69 8.35
CA ALA A 346 -19.40 -8.34 7.87
C ALA A 346 -20.15 -8.03 6.57
N SER A 347 -20.71 -6.83 6.45
CA SER A 347 -21.39 -6.35 5.24
C SER A 347 -20.80 -5.01 4.80
N PHE A 348 -20.13 -5.01 3.64
CA PHE A 348 -19.40 -3.84 3.12
C PHE A 348 -20.21 -3.07 2.08
N HIS A 349 -20.21 -1.74 2.19
CA HIS A 349 -20.90 -0.79 1.33
C HIS A 349 -19.95 0.13 0.56
N LEU A 350 -18.80 0.50 1.12
CA LEU A 350 -17.76 1.29 0.45
C LEU A 350 -16.75 0.39 -0.25
N PHE A 351 -16.27 -0.63 0.45
CA PHE A 351 -15.39 -1.66 -0.09
C PHE A 351 -16.20 -2.80 -0.72
N ALA A 352 -15.61 -3.52 -1.67
CA ALA A 352 -16.28 -4.66 -2.29
C ALA A 352 -16.42 -5.85 -1.32
N GLY A 353 -15.52 -5.96 -0.34
CA GLY A 353 -15.52 -7.05 0.64
C GLY A 353 -15.15 -8.41 0.02
N HIS A 354 -14.47 -8.42 -1.13
CA HIS A 354 -14.01 -9.64 -1.79
C HIS A 354 -12.78 -10.20 -1.07
N GLY A 355 -12.69 -11.51 -0.86
CA GLY A 355 -11.61 -12.06 -0.05
C GLY A 355 -11.72 -13.54 0.30
N LEU A 356 -11.01 -13.93 1.36
CA LEU A 356 -11.04 -15.25 1.97
C LEU A 356 -11.29 -15.13 3.47
N LEU A 357 -12.10 -16.05 3.98
CA LEU A 357 -12.33 -16.28 5.40
C LEU A 357 -11.91 -17.71 5.74
N LEU A 358 -11.09 -17.89 6.75
CA LEU A 358 -10.67 -19.17 7.29
C LEU A 358 -11.33 -19.36 8.64
N THR A 359 -11.90 -20.53 8.90
CA THR A 359 -12.62 -20.87 10.13
C THR A 359 -11.86 -21.89 10.95
N ALA A 360 -12.03 -21.88 12.29
CA ALA A 360 -11.39 -22.75 13.30
C ALA A 360 -11.28 -24.24 12.93
N ASN A 361 -12.18 -24.75 12.09
CA ASN A 361 -12.21 -26.13 11.59
C ASN A 361 -11.27 -26.38 10.39
N GLY A 362 -10.45 -25.41 9.98
CA GLY A 362 -9.52 -25.53 8.85
C GLY A 362 -10.15 -25.36 7.47
N GLN A 363 -11.40 -24.89 7.40
CA GLN A 363 -12.07 -24.60 6.12
C GLN A 363 -11.82 -23.16 5.68
N TRP A 364 -11.87 -22.94 4.37
CA TRP A 364 -11.88 -21.60 3.78
C TRP A 364 -13.19 -21.34 3.06
N HIS A 365 -13.69 -20.12 3.18
CA HIS A 365 -14.86 -19.61 2.49
C HIS A 365 -14.45 -18.38 1.69
N LEU A 366 -14.94 -18.33 0.46
CA LEU A 366 -14.73 -17.19 -0.41
C LEU A 366 -15.71 -16.08 -0.03
N LEU A 367 -15.20 -14.87 0.14
CA LEU A 367 -15.99 -13.67 0.40
C LEU A 367 -16.20 -12.92 -0.91
N GLY A 368 -17.45 -12.55 -1.21
CA GLY A 368 -17.79 -11.80 -2.43
C GLY A 368 -17.47 -12.55 -3.73
N GLN A 369 -16.98 -11.83 -4.75
CA GLN A 369 -16.62 -12.40 -6.06
C GLN A 369 -15.29 -11.81 -6.56
N PRO A 370 -14.13 -12.30 -6.07
CA PRO A 370 -12.83 -11.94 -6.61
C PRO A 370 -12.75 -12.17 -8.11
N SER A 371 -12.03 -11.31 -8.84
CA SER A 371 -11.91 -11.41 -10.31
C SER A 371 -11.11 -12.64 -10.76
N VAL A 372 -10.21 -13.13 -9.91
CA VAL A 372 -9.47 -14.37 -10.13
C VAL A 372 -9.63 -15.29 -8.92
N VAL A 373 -10.04 -16.52 -9.19
CA VAL A 373 -10.17 -17.61 -8.22
C VAL A 373 -9.62 -18.87 -8.87
N GLU A 374 -8.56 -19.43 -8.30
CA GLU A 374 -7.86 -20.59 -8.85
C GLU A 374 -7.71 -21.67 -7.79
N SER A 375 -8.18 -22.88 -8.08
CA SER A 375 -7.97 -24.02 -7.21
C SER A 375 -6.51 -24.48 -7.27
N LEU A 376 -5.92 -24.76 -6.11
CA LEU A 376 -4.63 -25.42 -5.96
C LEU A 376 -4.87 -26.87 -5.52
N THR A 377 -3.86 -27.73 -5.62
CA THR A 377 -3.97 -29.15 -5.19
C THR A 377 -4.36 -29.28 -3.72
N ASP A 378 -3.95 -28.31 -2.90
CA ASP A 378 -3.99 -28.29 -1.45
C ASP A 378 -4.48 -26.94 -0.90
N GLY A 379 -5.20 -26.16 -1.70
CA GLY A 379 -5.68 -24.83 -1.29
C GLY A 379 -6.36 -24.04 -2.41
N ILE A 380 -6.41 -22.72 -2.25
CA ILE A 380 -7.01 -21.80 -3.20
C ILE A 380 -6.15 -20.55 -3.35
N LEU A 381 -6.13 -19.96 -4.54
CA LEU A 381 -5.60 -18.63 -4.78
C LEU A 381 -6.73 -17.69 -5.19
N ILE A 382 -6.73 -16.48 -4.63
CA ILE A 382 -7.57 -15.37 -5.08
C ILE A 382 -6.71 -14.17 -5.47
N GLY A 383 -7.14 -13.44 -6.50
CA GLY A 383 -6.46 -12.26 -7.01
C GLY A 383 -7.41 -11.40 -7.84
N GLN A 384 -6.86 -10.40 -8.52
CA GLN A 384 -7.67 -9.42 -9.27
C GLN A 384 -7.25 -9.28 -10.74
N THR A 385 -5.99 -9.58 -11.08
CA THR A 385 -5.46 -9.54 -12.45
C THR A 385 -5.16 -10.94 -13.00
N ASP A 386 -5.18 -11.11 -14.33
CA ASP A 386 -4.89 -12.37 -15.01
C ASP A 386 -3.47 -12.92 -14.75
N TRP A 387 -2.53 -12.05 -14.36
CA TRP A 387 -1.19 -12.45 -13.94
C TRP A 387 -1.23 -13.47 -12.79
N HIS A 388 -2.20 -13.36 -11.88
CA HIS A 388 -2.35 -14.27 -10.75
C HIS A 388 -2.71 -15.70 -11.17
N ARG A 389 -3.31 -15.90 -12.36
CA ARG A 389 -3.56 -17.25 -12.89
C ARG A 389 -2.27 -17.98 -13.19
N TRP A 390 -1.25 -17.28 -13.70
CA TRP A 390 0.08 -17.84 -13.92
C TRP A 390 0.80 -18.16 -12.62
N ILE A 391 0.62 -17.31 -11.59
CA ILE A 391 1.15 -17.59 -10.25
C ILE A 391 0.48 -18.84 -9.66
N ALA A 392 -0.83 -19.03 -9.83
CA ALA A 392 -1.52 -20.24 -9.41
C ALA A 392 -0.97 -21.50 -10.10
N GLN A 393 -0.73 -21.43 -11.41
CA GLN A 393 -0.07 -22.53 -12.14
C GLN A 393 1.32 -22.83 -11.57
N ARG A 394 2.13 -21.80 -11.28
CA ARG A 394 3.46 -21.97 -10.67
C ARG A 394 3.37 -22.63 -9.29
N LEU A 395 2.44 -22.19 -8.44
CA LEU A 395 2.21 -22.76 -7.11
C LEU A 395 1.84 -24.23 -7.15
N ARG A 396 1.06 -24.69 -8.15
CA ARG A 396 0.74 -26.12 -8.33
C ARG A 396 1.97 -26.99 -8.60
N THR A 397 3.03 -26.41 -9.16
CA THR A 397 4.29 -27.13 -9.43
C THR A 397 5.24 -27.17 -8.23
N LEU A 398 4.97 -26.38 -7.18
CA LEU A 398 5.83 -26.24 -6.02
C LEU A 398 5.22 -26.95 -4.79
N PRO A 399 6.04 -27.65 -3.98
CA PRO A 399 5.57 -28.23 -2.73
C PRO A 399 5.15 -27.12 -1.74
N PRO A 400 4.21 -27.40 -0.83
CA PRO A 400 3.84 -26.45 0.21
C PRO A 400 5.05 -26.21 1.12
N HIS A 401 5.31 -24.94 1.45
CA HIS A 401 6.47 -24.55 2.24
C HIS A 401 6.06 -23.69 3.45
N PRO A 402 6.61 -23.91 4.65
CA PRO A 402 6.23 -23.19 5.88
C PRO A 402 6.47 -21.68 5.84
N THR A 403 7.34 -21.23 4.93
CA THR A 403 7.63 -19.83 4.60
C THR A 403 7.44 -19.66 3.09
N PRO A 404 6.68 -18.65 2.62
CA PRO A 404 6.52 -18.37 1.19
C PRO A 404 7.87 -18.21 0.48
N LEU A 405 7.99 -18.84 -0.69
CA LEU A 405 9.22 -18.85 -1.49
C LEU A 405 9.42 -17.54 -2.26
N ASN A 406 10.68 -17.14 -2.43
CA ASN A 406 11.08 -16.06 -3.35
C ASN A 406 11.33 -16.63 -4.74
N ASP A 407 10.26 -17.11 -5.39
CA ASP A 407 10.36 -17.72 -6.73
C ASP A 407 10.15 -16.66 -7.82
N THR A 408 11.17 -16.47 -8.64
CA THR A 408 11.28 -15.51 -9.75
C THR A 408 11.02 -16.15 -11.12
N VAL A 409 10.66 -17.44 -11.15
CA VAL A 409 10.40 -18.19 -12.38
C VAL A 409 9.00 -17.88 -12.91
N SER A 410 8.91 -17.52 -14.19
CA SER A 410 7.65 -17.19 -14.85
C SER A 410 7.23 -18.27 -15.85
N LEU A 411 6.17 -19.02 -15.52
CA LEU A 411 5.55 -19.95 -16.46
C LEU A 411 4.94 -19.24 -17.67
N TRP A 412 4.43 -18.01 -17.46
CA TRP A 412 3.96 -17.17 -18.55
C TRP A 412 5.08 -16.87 -19.55
N ALA A 413 6.23 -16.37 -19.07
CA ALA A 413 7.35 -16.03 -19.94
C ALA A 413 7.90 -17.29 -20.63
N GLN A 414 7.96 -18.42 -19.93
CA GLN A 414 8.36 -19.70 -20.53
C GLN A 414 7.45 -20.10 -21.70
N GLN A 415 6.13 -20.00 -21.54
CA GLN A 415 5.18 -20.32 -22.60
C GLN A 415 5.27 -19.35 -23.78
N GLN A 416 5.40 -18.05 -23.49
CA GLN A 416 5.54 -17.04 -24.52
C GLN A 416 6.86 -17.20 -25.28
N LEU A 417 7.96 -17.47 -24.59
CA LEU A 417 9.28 -17.68 -25.19
C LEU A 417 9.27 -18.88 -26.16
N ALA A 418 8.66 -20.00 -25.75
CA ALA A 418 8.52 -21.18 -26.61
C ALA A 418 7.74 -20.88 -27.92
N THR A 419 6.79 -19.94 -27.86
CA THR A 419 5.97 -19.54 -29.02
C THR A 419 6.67 -18.51 -29.90
N LEU A 420 7.46 -17.61 -29.30
CA LEU A 420 8.03 -16.44 -29.96
C LEU A 420 9.46 -16.63 -30.47
N LEU A 421 10.27 -17.49 -29.84
CA LEU A 421 11.63 -17.76 -30.29
C LEU A 421 11.73 -18.22 -31.76
N PRO A 422 10.86 -19.14 -32.25
CA PRO A 422 10.92 -19.56 -33.65
C PRO A 422 10.74 -18.41 -34.65
N VAL A 423 10.06 -17.32 -34.25
CA VAL A 423 9.96 -16.12 -35.09
C VAL A 423 11.32 -15.45 -35.20
N LEU A 424 12.06 -15.27 -34.10
CA LEU A 424 13.39 -14.68 -34.12
C LEU A 424 14.44 -15.58 -34.80
N ASP A 425 14.25 -16.90 -34.80
CA ASP A 425 15.14 -17.84 -35.51
C ASP A 425 15.18 -17.58 -37.03
N THR A 426 14.12 -16.98 -37.59
CA THR A 426 14.05 -16.59 -39.01
C THR A 426 14.63 -15.21 -39.31
N MET A 427 15.03 -14.46 -38.27
CA MET A 427 15.52 -13.10 -38.41
C MET A 427 16.96 -13.06 -38.91
N THR A 428 17.25 -12.19 -39.89
CA THR A 428 18.62 -11.89 -40.29
C THR A 428 19.22 -10.81 -39.39
N PHE A 429 20.35 -11.13 -38.76
CA PHE A 429 21.09 -10.23 -37.87
C PHE A 429 22.21 -9.51 -38.62
N THR A 430 22.08 -8.19 -38.74
CA THR A 430 23.03 -7.31 -39.44
C THR A 430 24.17 -6.81 -38.56
N ASP A 431 23.96 -6.74 -37.25
CA ASP A 431 24.92 -6.24 -36.26
C ASP A 431 25.19 -7.27 -35.15
N THR A 432 26.38 -7.19 -34.54
CA THR A 432 26.85 -8.13 -33.52
C THR A 432 26.02 -8.02 -32.22
N LEU A 433 25.66 -6.80 -31.81
CA LEU A 433 24.95 -6.56 -30.56
C LEU A 433 23.58 -7.24 -30.54
N THR A 434 22.79 -7.09 -31.60
CA THR A 434 21.46 -7.72 -31.74
C THR A 434 21.59 -9.24 -31.76
N ARG A 435 22.64 -9.80 -32.39
CA ARG A 435 22.91 -11.24 -32.41
C ARG A 435 23.21 -11.77 -31.01
N GLU A 436 24.09 -11.10 -30.27
CA GLU A 436 24.45 -11.49 -28.90
C GLU A 436 23.25 -11.37 -27.94
N ALA A 437 22.47 -10.28 -28.06
CA ALA A 437 21.22 -10.11 -27.31
C ALA A 437 20.23 -11.26 -27.57
N TYR A 438 20.09 -11.68 -28.83
CA TYR A 438 19.27 -12.84 -29.19
C TYR A 438 19.82 -14.14 -28.59
N THR A 439 21.14 -14.36 -28.61
CA THR A 439 21.75 -15.54 -27.97
C THR A 439 21.46 -15.60 -26.46
N LEU A 440 21.55 -14.47 -25.76
CA LEU A 440 21.20 -14.39 -24.34
C LEU A 440 19.71 -14.67 -24.10
N LEU A 441 18.83 -14.12 -24.93
CA LEU A 441 17.39 -14.38 -24.84
C LEU A 441 17.05 -15.84 -25.13
N ARG A 442 17.65 -16.44 -26.15
CA ARG A 442 17.43 -17.85 -26.54
C ARG A 442 17.83 -18.83 -25.42
N ASN A 443 18.87 -18.51 -24.68
CA ASN A 443 19.36 -19.33 -23.56
C ASN A 443 18.73 -18.97 -22.20
N TRP A 444 17.81 -18.01 -22.17
CA TRP A 444 17.16 -17.57 -20.94
C TRP A 444 16.18 -18.62 -20.41
N ASN A 445 16.20 -18.85 -19.11
CA ASN A 445 15.39 -19.86 -18.41
C ASN A 445 14.03 -19.33 -17.90
N ALA A 446 13.55 -18.20 -18.44
CA ALA A 446 12.32 -17.53 -17.99
C ALA A 446 12.30 -17.09 -16.51
N SER A 447 13.48 -16.89 -15.90
CA SER A 447 13.63 -16.37 -14.53
C SER A 447 13.94 -14.87 -14.49
N TYR A 448 13.20 -14.13 -13.66
CA TYR A 448 13.34 -12.69 -13.41
C TYR A 448 14.24 -12.39 -12.20
N ASP A 449 15.37 -13.10 -12.12
CA ASP A 449 16.42 -12.85 -11.13
C ASP A 449 17.14 -11.52 -11.39
N ALA A 450 17.70 -10.92 -10.34
CA ALA A 450 18.40 -9.64 -10.41
C ALA A 450 19.47 -9.55 -11.53
N ALA A 451 20.22 -10.63 -11.74
CA ALA A 451 21.29 -10.70 -12.74
C ALA A 451 20.82 -11.06 -14.16
N SER A 452 19.52 -11.32 -14.35
CA SER A 452 18.98 -11.88 -15.60
C SER A 452 18.96 -10.83 -16.71
N ILE A 453 19.84 -10.99 -17.70
CA ILE A 453 19.87 -10.14 -18.91
C ILE A 453 18.75 -10.54 -19.88
N GLY A 454 18.50 -11.86 -20.00
CA GLY A 454 17.44 -12.39 -20.87
C GLY A 454 16.05 -11.89 -20.48
N ALA A 455 15.77 -11.76 -19.17
CA ALA A 455 14.54 -11.16 -18.67
C ALA A 455 14.35 -9.71 -19.15
N THR A 456 15.39 -8.89 -19.06
CA THR A 456 15.36 -7.49 -19.53
C THR A 456 15.07 -7.43 -21.03
N ILE A 457 15.80 -8.22 -21.83
CA ILE A 457 15.63 -8.23 -23.29
C ILE A 457 14.21 -8.66 -23.66
N PHE A 458 13.68 -9.69 -22.99
CA PHE A 458 12.34 -10.19 -23.20
C PHE A 458 11.25 -9.16 -22.85
N ASP A 459 11.35 -8.53 -21.68
CA ASP A 459 10.39 -7.51 -21.23
C ASP A 459 10.36 -6.31 -22.18
N TYR A 460 11.53 -5.80 -22.56
CA TYR A 460 11.64 -4.69 -23.51
C TYR A 460 11.14 -5.08 -24.90
N TRP A 461 11.43 -6.29 -25.38
CA TRP A 461 10.95 -6.77 -26.67
C TRP A 461 9.42 -6.79 -26.73
N LEU A 462 8.79 -7.38 -25.72
CA LEU A 462 7.34 -7.46 -25.65
C LEU A 462 6.71 -6.09 -25.42
N HIS A 463 7.33 -5.22 -24.63
CA HIS A 463 6.89 -3.85 -24.45
C HIS A 463 6.92 -3.09 -25.79
N GLN A 464 7.99 -3.20 -26.58
CA GLN A 464 8.07 -2.56 -27.90
C GLN A 464 7.02 -3.10 -28.88
N TYR A 465 6.70 -4.39 -28.82
CA TYR A 465 5.61 -4.95 -29.61
C TYR A 465 4.26 -4.37 -29.17
N GLN A 466 3.99 -4.36 -27.86
CA GLN A 466 2.76 -3.85 -27.29
C GLN A 466 2.55 -2.36 -27.57
N GLN A 467 3.60 -1.54 -27.56
CA GLN A 467 3.52 -0.12 -27.95
C GLN A 467 3.13 0.06 -29.43
N GLN A 468 3.48 -0.90 -30.30
CA GLN A 468 3.14 -0.84 -31.72
C GLN A 468 1.72 -1.36 -32.02
N THR A 469 1.23 -2.34 -31.26
CA THR A 469 -0.02 -3.06 -31.55
C THR A 469 -1.15 -2.80 -30.55
N GLY A 470 -0.85 -2.20 -29.40
CA GLY A 470 -1.74 -2.05 -28.26
C GLY A 470 -1.90 -3.33 -27.42
N THR A 471 -1.37 -4.48 -27.85
CA THR A 471 -1.61 -5.78 -27.21
C THR A 471 -0.36 -6.65 -27.18
N LEU A 472 -0.28 -7.56 -26.20
CA LEU A 472 0.77 -8.58 -26.17
C LEU A 472 0.55 -9.63 -27.28
N PRO A 473 1.62 -10.28 -27.77
CA PRO A 473 1.49 -11.35 -28.76
C PRO A 473 0.65 -12.51 -28.23
N SER A 474 -0.45 -12.85 -28.92
CA SER A 474 -1.42 -13.86 -28.48
C SER A 474 -1.58 -15.05 -29.43
N SER A 475 -1.06 -14.99 -30.65
CA SER A 475 -1.18 -16.07 -31.64
C SER A 475 -0.06 -17.10 -31.50
N ARG A 476 -0.38 -18.38 -31.73
CA ARG A 476 0.62 -19.45 -31.91
C ARG A 476 1.15 -19.54 -33.34
N ALA A 477 0.43 -18.95 -34.30
CA ALA A 477 0.84 -18.86 -35.70
C ALA A 477 0.89 -17.39 -36.11
N PHE A 478 2.09 -16.89 -36.40
CA PHE A 478 2.28 -15.50 -36.80
C PHE A 478 2.24 -15.39 -38.32
N SER A 479 1.39 -14.49 -38.85
CA SER A 479 1.47 -14.09 -40.25
C SER A 479 2.83 -13.44 -40.54
N ALA A 480 3.23 -13.35 -41.81
CA ALA A 480 4.45 -12.65 -42.21
C ALA A 480 4.50 -11.20 -41.67
N THR A 481 3.35 -10.51 -41.67
CA THR A 481 3.25 -9.15 -41.12
C THR A 481 3.47 -9.10 -39.60
N SER A 482 2.91 -10.05 -38.85
CA SER A 482 3.11 -10.13 -37.39
C SER A 482 4.54 -10.52 -37.03
N ALA A 483 5.14 -11.44 -37.79
CA ALA A 483 6.55 -11.82 -37.65
C ALA A 483 7.48 -10.61 -37.87
N GLN A 484 7.24 -9.83 -38.93
CA GLN A 484 8.00 -8.60 -39.20
C GLN A 484 7.87 -7.56 -38.08
N ARG A 485 6.68 -7.42 -37.48
CA ARG A 485 6.48 -6.54 -36.30
C ARG A 485 7.28 -7.03 -35.11
N LEU A 486 7.31 -8.35 -34.85
CA LEU A 486 8.12 -8.94 -33.79
C LEU A 486 9.63 -8.71 -34.01
N HIS A 487 10.13 -8.90 -35.24
CA HIS A 487 11.54 -8.60 -35.57
C HIS A 487 11.86 -7.12 -35.36
N THR A 488 10.97 -6.23 -35.81
CA THR A 488 11.15 -4.77 -35.67
C THR A 488 11.12 -4.36 -34.20
N ALA A 489 10.21 -4.92 -33.40
CA ALA A 489 10.14 -4.70 -31.96
C ALA A 489 11.41 -5.19 -31.25
N PHE A 490 11.97 -6.33 -31.67
CA PHE A 490 13.20 -6.87 -31.09
C PHE A 490 14.40 -5.95 -31.34
N ARG A 491 14.60 -5.50 -32.58
CA ARG A 491 15.67 -4.51 -32.90
C ARG A 491 15.52 -3.25 -32.07
N LYS A 492 14.31 -2.66 -32.04
CA LYS A 492 14.03 -1.46 -31.23
C LYS A 492 14.29 -1.67 -29.74
N ALA A 493 14.02 -2.87 -29.21
CA ALA A 493 14.31 -3.18 -27.81
C ALA A 493 15.82 -3.18 -27.53
N VAL A 494 16.61 -3.83 -28.40
CA VAL A 494 18.09 -3.82 -28.32
C VAL A 494 18.63 -2.40 -28.45
N ASP A 495 18.17 -1.63 -29.42
CA ASP A 495 18.59 -0.23 -29.64
C ASP A 495 18.27 0.64 -28.42
N MET A 496 17.08 0.50 -27.84
CA MET A 496 16.66 1.24 -26.64
C MET A 496 17.48 0.85 -25.41
N LEU A 497 17.79 -0.43 -25.24
CA LEU A 497 18.64 -0.90 -24.14
C LEU A 497 20.07 -0.38 -24.30
N ALA A 498 20.62 -0.43 -25.52
CA ALA A 498 21.93 0.12 -25.83
C ALA A 498 22.00 1.63 -25.58
N LEU A 499 20.95 2.37 -25.95
CA LEU A 499 20.85 3.81 -25.73
C LEU A 499 20.75 4.16 -24.24
N ARG A 500 19.94 3.40 -23.48
CA ARG A 500 19.65 3.69 -22.06
C ARG A 500 20.76 3.24 -21.11
N LEU A 501 21.34 2.07 -21.35
CA LEU A 501 22.26 1.40 -20.43
C LEU A 501 23.67 1.25 -20.99
N GLY A 502 23.90 1.62 -22.25
CA GLY A 502 25.16 1.41 -22.98
C GLY A 502 25.17 0.08 -23.76
N PRO A 503 26.11 -0.10 -24.70
CA PRO A 503 26.17 -1.30 -25.54
C PRO A 503 26.73 -2.54 -24.82
N ASP A 504 27.29 -2.40 -23.61
CA ASP A 504 27.75 -3.55 -22.81
C ASP A 504 26.55 -4.30 -22.21
N LEU A 505 26.32 -5.51 -22.70
CA LEU A 505 25.21 -6.39 -22.29
C LEU A 505 25.22 -6.70 -20.79
N ASN A 506 26.38 -6.66 -20.12
CA ASN A 506 26.45 -6.88 -18.66
C ASN A 506 25.74 -5.78 -17.86
N LEU A 507 25.53 -4.61 -18.47
CA LEU A 507 24.79 -3.51 -17.87
C LEU A 507 23.27 -3.72 -17.98
N TRP A 508 22.80 -4.64 -18.81
CA TRP A 508 21.38 -4.92 -19.08
C TRP A 508 20.75 -5.89 -18.08
N ARG A 509 21.39 -6.11 -16.93
CA ARG A 509 20.85 -6.94 -15.83
C ARG A 509 19.50 -6.40 -15.35
N TRP A 510 18.56 -7.30 -15.06
CA TRP A 510 17.20 -6.98 -14.62
C TRP A 510 17.16 -5.91 -13.52
N GLU A 511 18.03 -6.06 -12.51
CA GLU A 511 18.08 -5.17 -11.36
C GLU A 511 18.40 -3.69 -11.68
N ARG A 512 19.08 -3.46 -12.81
CA ARG A 512 19.46 -2.13 -13.32
C ARG A 512 18.46 -1.59 -14.32
N ALA A 513 17.88 -2.46 -15.14
CA ALA A 513 16.89 -2.07 -16.14
C ALA A 513 15.50 -1.82 -15.52
N HIS A 514 15.15 -2.55 -14.47
CA HIS A 514 13.88 -2.49 -13.75
C HIS A 514 14.07 -2.25 -12.24
N PRO A 515 14.76 -1.18 -11.82
CA PRO A 515 14.95 -0.90 -10.42
C PRO A 515 13.63 -0.62 -9.72
N ARG A 516 13.56 -0.96 -8.43
CA ARG A 516 12.45 -0.58 -7.55
C ARG A 516 12.66 0.85 -7.09
N HIS A 517 11.82 1.76 -7.58
CA HIS A 517 11.78 3.14 -7.14
C HIS A 517 10.75 3.31 -6.02
N LEU A 518 11.19 3.80 -4.85
CA LEU A 518 10.31 4.16 -3.75
C LEU A 518 10.41 5.66 -3.48
N ALA A 519 9.29 6.33 -3.29
CA ALA A 519 9.21 7.77 -3.15
C ALA A 519 8.55 8.19 -1.83
N PHE A 520 8.99 9.33 -1.30
CA PHE A 520 8.40 9.94 -0.11
C PHE A 520 7.39 10.99 -0.54
N PRO A 521 6.10 10.83 -0.20
CA PRO A 521 5.05 11.73 -0.67
C PRO A 521 5.29 13.15 -0.17
N ALA A 522 4.87 14.12 -0.98
CA ALA A 522 5.27 15.53 -0.92
C ALA A 522 6.71 15.84 -1.35
N TRP A 523 7.74 15.26 -0.72
CA TRP A 523 9.14 15.62 -1.04
C TRP A 523 9.60 15.19 -2.43
N SER A 524 9.10 14.06 -2.92
CA SER A 524 9.40 13.56 -4.28
C SER A 524 8.97 14.52 -5.39
N HIS A 525 7.88 15.28 -5.14
CA HIS A 525 7.27 16.19 -6.10
C HIS A 525 7.71 17.65 -5.92
N LEU A 526 8.28 17.99 -4.76
CA LEU A 526 8.64 19.36 -4.38
C LEU A 526 10.13 19.45 -4.00
N PRO A 527 11.04 19.46 -4.98
CA PRO A 527 12.49 19.40 -4.74
C PRO A 527 13.05 20.66 -4.05
N HIS A 528 12.27 21.74 -3.97
CA HIS A 528 12.63 22.98 -3.30
C HIS A 528 12.39 22.94 -1.79
N LEU A 529 11.71 21.91 -1.25
CA LEU A 529 11.47 21.81 0.18
C LEU A 529 12.77 21.52 0.96
N PRO A 530 12.90 22.02 2.21
CA PRO A 530 14.02 21.68 3.06
C PRO A 530 14.19 20.15 3.21
N ALA A 531 15.44 19.69 3.16
CA ALA A 531 15.80 18.27 3.24
C ALA A 531 15.19 17.38 2.14
N ALA A 532 14.83 17.93 0.97
CA ALA A 532 14.43 17.14 -0.19
C ALA A 532 15.47 16.05 -0.55
N SER A 533 16.76 16.29 -0.31
CA SER A 533 17.80 15.26 -0.47
C SER A 533 17.70 14.11 0.55
N ARG A 534 17.28 14.40 1.80
CA ARG A 534 17.01 13.39 2.85
C ARG A 534 15.78 12.54 2.52
N TYR A 535 14.82 13.09 1.77
CA TYR A 535 13.59 12.43 1.34
C TYR A 535 13.56 12.17 -0.17
N ALA A 536 14.72 12.19 -0.84
CA ALA A 536 14.81 11.89 -2.27
C ALA A 536 14.37 10.44 -2.54
N PRO A 537 13.81 10.15 -3.72
CA PRO A 537 13.44 8.79 -4.09
C PRO A 537 14.58 7.79 -3.86
N LEU A 538 14.24 6.60 -3.38
CA LEU A 538 15.14 5.49 -3.19
C LEU A 538 15.09 4.59 -4.41
N GLN A 539 16.26 4.14 -4.84
CA GLN A 539 16.39 3.18 -5.93
C GLN A 539 17.01 1.91 -5.36
N LEU A 540 16.29 0.80 -5.46
CA LEU A 540 16.72 -0.52 -5.02
C LEU A 540 16.84 -1.45 -6.23
N PRO A 541 17.77 -2.42 -6.20
CA PRO A 541 17.83 -3.50 -7.19
C PRO A 541 16.45 -4.15 -7.39
N GLY A 542 16.01 -4.30 -8.64
CA GLY A 542 14.77 -4.98 -8.98
C GLY A 542 14.90 -6.50 -9.08
N GLU A 543 13.85 -7.21 -8.72
CA GLU A 543 13.68 -8.66 -8.87
C GLU A 543 12.20 -9.00 -9.04
N GLY A 544 11.91 -10.14 -9.66
CA GLY A 544 10.54 -10.61 -9.87
C GLY A 544 9.81 -9.86 -10.98
N HIS A 545 8.58 -10.30 -11.24
CA HIS A 545 7.71 -9.84 -12.32
C HIS A 545 6.24 -10.05 -11.89
N PRO A 546 5.25 -9.36 -12.49
CA PRO A 546 3.84 -9.55 -12.11
C PRO A 546 3.33 -10.99 -12.25
N SER A 547 3.97 -11.81 -13.08
CA SER A 547 3.63 -13.22 -13.30
C SER A 547 4.35 -14.21 -12.37
N THR A 548 5.23 -13.75 -11.48
CA THR A 548 6.07 -14.61 -10.63
C THR A 548 5.57 -14.58 -9.19
N ILE A 549 5.95 -15.57 -8.38
CA ILE A 549 5.60 -15.52 -6.95
C ILE A 549 6.29 -14.30 -6.35
N GLN A 550 7.58 -14.06 -6.55
CA GLN A 550 8.21 -12.81 -6.11
C GLN A 550 7.62 -11.62 -6.89
N TRP A 551 7.02 -10.65 -6.19
CA TRP A 551 6.47 -9.46 -6.85
C TRP A 551 7.58 -8.54 -7.38
N GLY A 552 7.41 -8.05 -8.60
CA GLY A 552 8.27 -7.08 -9.24
C GLY A 552 7.51 -6.25 -10.28
N VAL A 553 8.07 -5.10 -10.65
CA VAL A 553 7.52 -4.22 -11.69
C VAL A 553 8.02 -4.63 -13.07
N SER A 554 7.21 -4.38 -14.09
CA SER A 554 7.50 -4.70 -15.49
C SER A 554 7.04 -3.56 -16.38
N SER A 555 7.68 -3.35 -17.53
CA SER A 555 7.22 -2.36 -18.52
C SER A 555 5.92 -2.79 -19.20
N LEU A 556 5.55 -4.07 -19.09
CA LEU A 556 4.33 -4.63 -19.66
C LEU A 556 3.07 -4.21 -18.91
N LEU A 557 3.23 -3.71 -17.68
CA LEU A 557 2.16 -3.04 -16.96
C LEU A 557 1.99 -1.63 -17.56
N GLN A 558 0.91 -1.41 -18.32
CA GLN A 558 0.55 -0.09 -18.90
C GLN A 558 -0.01 0.89 -17.83
N GLU A 559 0.60 0.91 -16.66
CA GLU A 559 0.16 1.67 -15.49
C GLU A 559 1.37 2.20 -14.71
N LEU A 560 1.12 2.99 -13.67
CA LEU A 560 2.20 3.50 -12.81
C LEU A 560 2.92 2.33 -12.10
N PRO A 561 4.26 2.26 -12.11
CA PRO A 561 5.00 1.22 -11.41
C PRO A 561 4.64 1.18 -9.92
N ALA A 562 4.35 -0.01 -9.41
CA ALA A 562 3.95 -0.22 -8.00
C ALA A 562 4.86 -1.24 -7.28
N PRO A 563 6.15 -0.92 -7.03
CA PRO A 563 7.09 -1.85 -6.41
C PRO A 563 6.88 -2.03 -4.90
N ALA A 564 6.21 -1.08 -4.23
CA ALA A 564 5.95 -1.14 -2.80
C ALA A 564 4.85 -2.18 -2.51
N HIS A 565 5.21 -3.15 -1.68
CA HIS A 565 4.33 -4.24 -1.29
C HIS A 565 4.62 -4.71 0.14
N TRP A 566 3.62 -5.35 0.70
CA TRP A 566 3.64 -5.99 2.01
C TRP A 566 3.23 -7.43 1.81
N GLU A 567 3.92 -8.34 2.47
CA GLU A 567 3.59 -9.75 2.49
C GLU A 567 3.48 -10.23 3.92
N GLY A 568 2.53 -11.11 4.16
CA GLY A 568 2.44 -11.80 5.43
C GLY A 568 1.76 -13.13 5.30
N TRP A 569 2.03 -14.00 6.26
CA TRP A 569 1.44 -15.32 6.30
C TRP A 569 1.19 -15.76 7.73
N MET A 570 0.16 -16.57 7.89
CA MET A 570 -0.23 -17.14 9.17
C MET A 570 -0.66 -18.59 8.99
N ARG A 571 -0.51 -19.37 10.06
CA ARG A 571 -1.02 -20.73 10.12
C ARG A 571 -2.29 -20.77 10.94
N PHE A 572 -3.18 -21.64 10.55
CA PHE A 572 -4.50 -21.77 11.14
C PHE A 572 -4.91 -23.26 11.13
N PRO A 573 -5.56 -23.80 12.18
CA PRO A 573 -6.10 -23.13 13.39
C PRO A 573 -5.09 -22.92 14.52
N GLN A 574 -3.87 -23.43 14.42
CA GLN A 574 -2.88 -23.28 15.50
C GLN A 574 -2.32 -21.83 15.54
N PRO A 575 -2.43 -21.10 16.66
CA PRO A 575 -1.97 -19.71 16.78
C PRO A 575 -0.44 -19.65 16.96
N THR A 576 0.32 -20.08 15.96
CA THR A 576 1.78 -20.27 16.08
C THR A 576 2.55 -18.97 15.86
N ALA A 577 2.24 -18.22 14.81
CA ALA A 577 2.79 -16.90 14.53
C ALA A 577 2.13 -16.26 13.30
N PHE A 578 2.16 -14.93 13.27
CA PHE A 578 1.88 -14.13 12.08
C PHE A 578 3.20 -13.56 11.59
N TYR A 579 3.62 -13.93 10.41
CA TYR A 579 4.90 -13.52 9.83
C TYR A 579 4.68 -12.43 8.80
N VAL A 580 5.67 -11.56 8.68
CA VAL A 580 5.62 -10.40 7.80
C VAL A 580 6.95 -10.23 7.10
N ARG A 581 6.87 -9.84 5.84
CA ARG A 581 7.98 -9.39 5.03
C ARG A 581 7.58 -8.11 4.31
N ARG A 582 8.35 -7.04 4.51
CA ARG A 582 8.09 -5.74 3.88
C ARG A 582 9.36 -4.95 3.70
N LEU A 583 9.41 -4.15 2.64
CA LEU A 583 10.47 -3.16 2.45
C LEU A 583 10.15 -1.94 3.29
N TRP A 584 10.95 -1.67 4.31
CA TRP A 584 10.83 -0.47 5.12
C TRP A 584 12.16 0.27 5.22
N PRO A 585 12.37 1.27 4.35
CA PRO A 585 13.54 2.13 4.42
C PRO A 585 13.57 2.92 5.74
N ARG A 586 14.55 2.65 6.62
CA ARG A 586 14.71 3.35 7.91
C ARG A 586 15.38 4.72 7.76
N VAL A 587 14.82 5.61 6.95
CA VAL A 587 15.45 6.90 6.57
C VAL A 587 15.71 7.87 7.73
N ASN A 588 15.09 7.64 8.88
CA ASN A 588 15.30 8.41 10.11
C ASN A 588 16.57 8.00 10.89
N ARG A 589 17.32 7.00 10.43
CA ARG A 589 18.60 6.60 11.03
C ARG A 589 19.78 7.13 10.20
N PHE A 590 20.81 7.61 10.89
CA PHE A 590 22.07 8.02 10.28
C PHE A 590 22.62 6.90 9.37
N LEU A 591 22.90 7.22 8.11
CA LEU A 591 23.37 6.32 7.04
C LEU A 591 22.45 5.15 6.64
N ALA A 592 21.22 5.05 7.15
CA ALA A 592 20.37 3.90 6.83
C ALA A 592 19.95 3.80 5.35
N ARG A 593 20.00 4.90 4.60
CA ARG A 593 19.86 4.88 3.13
C ARG A 593 20.95 4.04 2.44
N TYR A 594 22.15 3.98 3.01
CA TYR A 594 23.28 3.21 2.47
C TYR A 594 23.33 1.77 2.98
N GLN A 595 22.49 1.42 3.97
CA GLN A 595 22.40 0.09 4.57
C GLN A 595 21.08 -0.62 4.22
N LEU A 596 20.40 -0.18 3.16
CA LEU A 596 19.15 -0.81 2.72
C LEU A 596 19.45 -2.22 2.23
N SER A 597 18.95 -3.22 2.96
CA SER A 597 18.96 -4.60 2.48
C SER A 597 18.14 -4.68 1.19
N THR A 598 18.71 -5.33 0.17
CA THR A 598 18.03 -5.58 -1.11
C THR A 598 16.87 -6.56 -0.94
N GLN A 599 16.91 -7.40 0.09
CA GLN A 599 15.86 -8.35 0.44
C GLN A 599 15.27 -8.02 1.81
N PRO A 600 13.93 -7.88 1.92
CA PRO A 600 13.28 -7.65 3.20
C PRO A 600 13.41 -8.89 4.10
N SER A 601 13.85 -8.69 5.34
CA SER A 601 13.92 -9.77 6.33
C SER A 601 12.52 -10.20 6.76
N THR A 602 12.34 -11.50 6.96
CA THR A 602 11.13 -12.04 7.58
C THR A 602 11.14 -11.71 9.07
N SER A 603 10.07 -11.06 9.55
CA SER A 603 9.86 -10.76 10.96
C SER A 603 8.61 -11.49 11.46
N ALA A 604 8.70 -12.15 12.61
CA ALA A 604 7.56 -12.82 13.23
C ALA A 604 6.89 -11.89 14.27
N LEU A 605 5.55 -11.72 14.20
CA LEU A 605 4.73 -11.21 15.31
C LEU A 605 4.62 -12.28 16.41
N GLN A 606 5.74 -12.50 17.07
CA GLN A 606 5.85 -13.25 18.31
C GLN A 606 6.25 -12.30 19.45
N LEU A 607 6.07 -12.75 20.69
CA LEU A 607 6.50 -12.02 21.88
C LEU A 607 8.03 -12.04 21.96
N ALA A 608 8.68 -11.10 21.29
CA ALA A 608 10.08 -10.78 21.51
C ALA A 608 10.22 -9.87 22.74
N PRO A 609 11.39 -9.85 23.42
CA PRO A 609 11.64 -8.88 24.48
C PRO A 609 11.45 -7.46 23.94
N PRO A 610 10.67 -6.61 24.63
CA PRO A 610 10.30 -5.31 24.10
C PRO A 610 11.47 -4.33 24.15
N LEU A 611 11.61 -3.52 23.10
CA LEU A 611 12.58 -2.43 23.01
C LEU A 611 12.12 -1.23 23.87
N ARG A 612 10.82 -0.92 23.84
CA ARG A 612 10.21 0.18 24.60
C ARG A 612 8.83 -0.24 25.10
N THR A 613 8.45 0.30 26.26
CA THR A 613 7.16 0.05 26.88
C THR A 613 6.46 1.37 27.18
N PHE A 614 5.20 1.48 26.80
CA PHE A 614 4.34 2.63 27.08
C PHE A 614 3.15 2.17 27.90
N HIS A 615 2.85 2.88 28.98
CA HIS A 615 1.65 2.68 29.77
C HIS A 615 0.69 3.84 29.56
N LEU A 616 -0.46 3.55 28.96
CA LEU A 616 -1.57 4.47 28.87
C LEU A 616 -2.43 4.30 30.12
N ARG A 617 -2.79 5.42 30.76
CA ARG A 617 -3.62 5.46 31.96
C ARG A 617 -4.86 6.32 31.71
N PRO A 618 -5.96 6.04 32.42
CA PRO A 618 -7.11 6.94 32.44
C PRO A 618 -6.68 8.35 32.81
N ARG A 619 -7.05 9.35 32.01
CA ARG A 619 -6.91 10.74 32.40
C ARG A 619 -7.93 11.02 33.51
N LYS A 620 -7.46 11.23 34.74
CA LYS A 620 -8.32 11.67 35.85
C LYS A 620 -9.04 12.94 35.42
N ALA A 621 -10.37 12.97 35.54
CA ALA A 621 -11.11 14.22 35.39
C ALA A 621 -10.61 15.16 36.48
N HIS A 622 -9.89 16.23 36.11
CA HIS A 622 -9.73 17.33 37.03
C HIS A 622 -11.11 18.00 37.16
N PRO A 623 -11.64 18.22 38.37
CA PRO A 623 -12.79 19.10 38.51
C PRO A 623 -12.39 20.45 37.92
N LEU A 624 -13.21 20.96 37.00
CA LEU A 624 -13.08 22.33 36.50
C LEU A 624 -13.06 23.25 37.73
N ARG A 625 -11.95 23.95 37.93
CA ARG A 625 -11.86 25.07 38.87
C ARG A 625 -12.09 26.35 38.12
#